data_AF-X0TUQ9-F1
#
_entry.id   AF-X0TUQ9-F1
#
_cell.length_a   1.000
_cell.length_b   1.000
_cell.length_c   1.000
_cell.angle_alpha   90.00
_cell.angle_beta   90.00
_cell.angle_gamma   90.00
#
_symmetry.space_group_name_H-M   'P 1'
#
loop_
_entity.id
_entity.type
_entity.pdbx_description
1 polymer ?
#
loop_
_entity_poly.entity_id
_entity_poly.type
_entity_poly.pdbx_seq_one_letter_code
_entity_poly.pdbx_strand_id
1 'polypeptide(L)'
;ADIAEWTEYTLEHEHIQIRLRELGVQIICKQEMIAVESGRATLGCIYMGTQSSIDADAVIPVTARDPEDRLYNEILTRKDEWDDAGIKTVTAIGDCLAPATIAIAVHSGHEYARNLEKSPEEAAFFRRELGFGGE
;
A
#
# COMPACT_ATOMS: atom_id res chain seq x y z
N ALA A 1 -5.45 -8.20 -20.49
CA ALA A 1 -5.61 -6.87 -19.87
C ALA A 1 -6.09 -7.18 -18.47
N ASP A 2 -5.20 -7.08 -17.50
CA ASP A 2 -5.38 -7.79 -16.23
C ASP A 2 -6.03 -6.97 -15.15
N ILE A 3 -6.60 -7.70 -14.21
CA ILE A 3 -7.14 -7.23 -12.95
C ILE A 3 -6.34 -7.89 -11.83
N ALA A 4 -6.12 -7.18 -10.73
CA ALA A 4 -5.38 -7.73 -9.58
C ALA A 4 -3.99 -8.31 -9.94
N GLU A 5 -3.24 -7.68 -10.85
CA GLU A 5 -1.95 -8.18 -11.37
C GLU A 5 -0.96 -8.61 -10.28
N TRP A 6 -0.89 -7.90 -9.15
CA TRP A 6 0.00 -8.26 -8.05
C TRP A 6 -0.26 -9.66 -7.47
N THR A 7 -1.47 -10.20 -7.64
CA THR A 7 -1.83 -11.55 -7.18
C THR A 7 -1.18 -12.67 -8.00
N GLU A 8 -0.42 -12.35 -9.04
CA GLU A 8 0.48 -13.31 -9.67
C GLU A 8 1.57 -13.78 -8.71
N TYR A 9 2.06 -12.90 -7.83
CA TYR A 9 3.06 -13.24 -6.81
C TYR A 9 2.51 -14.17 -5.71
N THR A 10 1.19 -14.35 -5.64
CA THR A 10 0.50 -15.24 -4.70
C THR A 10 -0.20 -16.42 -5.38
N LEU A 11 -0.07 -16.55 -6.71
CA LEU A 11 -0.73 -17.58 -7.53
C LEU A 11 -2.28 -17.52 -7.49
N GLU A 12 -2.87 -16.38 -7.11
CA GLU A 12 -4.33 -16.22 -7.00
C GLU A 12 -4.95 -15.61 -8.27
N HIS A 13 -4.12 -15.03 -9.14
CA HIS A 13 -4.57 -14.24 -10.30
C HIS A 13 -5.57 -14.98 -11.21
N GLU A 14 -5.27 -16.22 -11.61
CA GLU A 14 -6.16 -17.03 -12.46
C GLU A 14 -7.50 -17.32 -11.77
N HIS A 15 -7.47 -17.70 -10.49
CA HIS A 15 -8.65 -18.02 -9.71
C HIS A 15 -9.58 -16.82 -9.56
N ILE A 16 -9.02 -15.62 -9.34
CA ILE A 16 -9.78 -14.38 -9.24
C ILE A 16 -10.51 -14.08 -10.56
N GLN A 17 -9.84 -14.21 -11.70
CA GLN A 17 -10.46 -13.94 -13.00
C GLN A 17 -11.58 -14.93 -13.32
N ILE A 18 -11.36 -16.22 -13.09
CA ILE A 18 -12.39 -17.25 -13.30
C ILE A 18 -13.62 -16.91 -12.46
N ARG A 19 -13.41 -16.66 -11.16
CA ARG A 19 -14.50 -16.42 -10.23
C ARG A 19 -15.34 -15.20 -10.58
N LEU A 20 -14.71 -14.09 -10.97
CA LEU A 20 -15.44 -12.88 -11.36
C LEU A 20 -16.29 -13.09 -12.63
N ARG A 21 -15.78 -13.87 -13.59
CA ARG A 21 -16.52 -14.20 -14.83
C ARG A 21 -17.68 -15.14 -14.56
N GLU A 22 -17.50 -16.15 -13.71
CA GLU A 22 -18.58 -17.05 -13.27
C GLU A 22 -19.71 -16.28 -12.57
N LEU A 23 -19.36 -15.21 -11.83
CA LEU A 23 -20.32 -14.33 -11.17
C LEU A 23 -20.97 -13.30 -12.12
N GLY A 24 -20.61 -13.29 -13.40
CA GLY A 24 -21.14 -12.33 -14.38
C GLY A 24 -20.65 -10.90 -14.19
N VAL A 25 -19.53 -10.69 -13.48
CA VAL A 25 -18.95 -9.36 -13.29
C VAL A 25 -18.39 -8.85 -14.61
N GLN A 26 -18.83 -7.66 -15.02
CA GLN A 26 -18.26 -6.99 -16.19
C GLN A 26 -16.87 -6.43 -15.85
N ILE A 27 -15.84 -6.97 -16.50
CA ILE A 27 -14.45 -6.53 -16.32
C ILE A 27 -14.10 -5.49 -17.39
N ILE A 28 -13.83 -4.25 -16.96
CA ILE A 28 -13.46 -3.14 -17.84
C ILE A 28 -12.04 -2.68 -17.47
N CYS A 29 -11.05 -3.13 -18.23
CA CYS A 29 -9.64 -2.80 -17.99
C CYS A 29 -9.18 -1.61 -18.85
N LYS A 30 -8.01 -1.05 -18.51
CA LYS A 30 -7.36 0.04 -19.28
C LYS A 30 -8.24 1.30 -19.36
N GLN A 31 -9.08 1.51 -18.36
CA GLN A 31 -9.89 2.69 -18.17
C GLN A 31 -9.53 3.35 -16.86
N GLU A 32 -9.62 4.67 -16.81
CA GLU A 32 -9.60 5.47 -15.59
C GLU A 32 -10.97 6.11 -15.33
N MET A 33 -11.25 6.41 -14.07
CA MET A 33 -12.46 7.13 -13.68
C MET A 33 -12.25 8.63 -13.94
N ILE A 34 -13.05 9.22 -14.82
CA ILE A 34 -12.97 10.65 -15.18
C ILE A 34 -13.95 11.48 -14.36
N ALA A 35 -15.19 11.02 -14.23
CA ALA A 35 -16.23 11.72 -13.50
C ALA A 35 -17.28 10.75 -12.95
N VAL A 36 -17.88 11.13 -11.82
CA VAL A 36 -19.01 10.44 -11.23
C VAL A 36 -20.14 11.44 -11.06
N GLU A 37 -21.26 11.15 -11.70
CA GLU A 37 -22.48 11.96 -11.69
C GLU A 37 -23.66 11.11 -11.23
N SER A 38 -24.80 11.75 -10.96
CA SER A 38 -26.01 11.02 -10.57
C SER A 38 -26.44 10.03 -11.66
N GLY A 39 -26.36 8.74 -11.35
CA GLY A 39 -26.77 7.66 -12.26
C GLY A 39 -25.75 7.32 -13.35
N ARG A 40 -24.55 7.91 -13.34
CA ARG A 40 -23.57 7.74 -14.42
C ARG A 40 -22.11 7.86 -13.95
N ALA A 41 -21.26 6.99 -14.48
CA ALA A 41 -19.81 7.13 -14.39
C ALA A 41 -19.20 7.31 -15.79
N THR A 42 -18.27 8.26 -15.92
CA THR A 42 -17.51 8.50 -17.14
C THR A 42 -16.13 7.85 -17.02
N LEU A 43 -15.81 7.02 -18.00
CA LEU A 43 -14.54 6.30 -18.10
C LEU A 43 -13.70 6.86 -19.24
N GLY A 44 -12.39 6.97 -19.03
CA GLY A 44 -11.42 7.41 -20.04
C GLY A 44 -10.45 6.29 -20.39
N CYS A 45 -10.20 6.07 -21.68
CA CYS A 45 -9.17 5.12 -22.10
C CYS A 45 -7.77 5.67 -21.75
N ILE A 46 -7.00 4.95 -20.94
CA ILE A 46 -5.69 5.41 -20.44
C ILE A 46 -4.64 5.66 -21.53
N TYR A 47 -4.87 5.19 -22.77
CA TYR A 47 -3.96 5.35 -23.89
C TYR A 47 -4.37 6.46 -24.86
N MET A 48 -5.67 6.73 -25.00
CA MET A 48 -6.21 7.61 -26.05
C MET A 48 -7.01 8.78 -25.49
N GLY A 49 -7.38 8.74 -24.20
CA GLY A 49 -8.26 9.72 -23.57
C GLY A 49 -9.72 9.66 -24.05
N THR A 50 -10.06 8.78 -25.00
CA THR A 50 -11.44 8.62 -25.47
C THR A 50 -12.35 8.26 -24.31
N GLN A 51 -13.42 9.04 -24.16
CA GLN A 51 -14.37 8.87 -23.07
C GLN A 51 -15.55 8.01 -23.46
N SER A 52 -16.06 7.27 -22.49
CA SER A 52 -17.29 6.49 -22.55
C SER A 52 -18.07 6.67 -21.24
N SER A 53 -19.32 6.25 -21.21
CA SER A 53 -20.13 6.33 -19.99
C SER A 53 -20.84 5.01 -19.73
N ILE A 54 -20.99 4.71 -18.45
CA ILE A 54 -21.77 3.59 -17.94
C ILE A 54 -22.80 4.12 -16.95
N ASP A 55 -24.01 3.56 -16.97
CA ASP A 55 -25.01 3.87 -15.96
C ASP A 55 -24.63 3.17 -14.66
N ALA A 56 -24.68 3.89 -13.54
CA ALA A 56 -24.28 3.39 -12.23
C ALA A 56 -25.07 4.09 -11.11
N ASP A 57 -25.76 3.30 -10.28
CA ASP A 57 -26.46 3.81 -9.10
C ASP A 57 -25.49 4.14 -7.94
N ALA A 58 -24.32 3.48 -7.91
CA ALA A 58 -23.30 3.67 -6.90
C ALA A 58 -21.89 3.45 -7.46
N VAL A 59 -20.91 4.14 -6.87
CA VAL A 59 -19.48 3.97 -7.15
C VAL A 59 -18.75 3.66 -5.85
N ILE A 60 -17.98 2.58 -5.84
CA ILE A 60 -17.18 2.15 -4.68
C ILE A 60 -15.70 2.31 -5.05
N PRO A 61 -15.03 3.38 -4.62
CA PRO A 61 -13.61 3.58 -4.92
C PRO A 61 -12.76 2.60 -4.08
N VAL A 62 -11.97 1.78 -4.78
CA VAL A 62 -10.93 0.92 -4.18
C VAL A 62 -9.61 1.30 -4.83
N THR A 63 -8.94 2.32 -4.28
CA THR A 63 -7.77 2.96 -4.90
C THR A 63 -6.53 2.80 -4.04
N ALA A 64 -6.37 3.67 -3.04
CA ALA A 64 -5.23 3.72 -2.14
C ALA A 64 -5.72 3.96 -0.70
N ARG A 65 -4.78 3.96 0.24
CA ARG A 65 -5.01 4.29 1.64
C ARG A 65 -4.09 5.44 2.01
N ASP A 66 -4.63 6.39 2.77
CA ASP A 66 -3.82 7.39 3.46
C ASP A 66 -3.35 6.84 4.81
N PRO A 67 -2.12 7.14 5.26
CA PRO A 67 -1.67 6.76 6.60
C PRO A 67 -2.52 7.45 7.68
N GLU A 68 -2.89 6.73 8.74
CA GLU A 68 -3.44 7.33 9.96
C GLU A 68 -2.30 7.59 10.94
N ASP A 69 -1.68 8.77 10.84
CA ASP A 69 -0.45 9.14 11.55
C ASP A 69 -0.63 10.31 12.53
N ARG A 70 -1.88 10.72 12.79
CA ARG A 70 -2.20 11.91 13.60
C ARG A 70 -1.54 11.87 14.98
N LEU A 71 -1.66 10.74 15.69
CA LEU A 71 -1.05 10.58 17.02
C LEU A 71 0.47 10.69 16.97
N TYR A 72 1.11 10.12 15.94
CA TYR A 72 2.55 10.18 15.78
C TYR A 72 3.00 11.64 15.60
N ASN A 73 2.34 12.38 14.69
CA ASN A 73 2.61 13.79 14.45
C ASN A 73 2.39 14.65 15.72
N GLU A 74 1.29 14.42 16.44
CA GLU A 74 1.01 15.11 17.72
C GLU A 74 2.10 14.87 18.76
N ILE A 75 2.60 13.63 18.90
CA ILE A 75 3.69 13.30 19.82
C ILE A 75 4.99 14.00 19.41
N LEU A 76 5.28 14.09 18.10
CA LEU A 76 6.47 14.80 17.60
C LEU A 76 6.44 16.30 17.89
N THR A 77 5.27 16.94 17.93
CA THR A 77 5.17 18.36 18.29
C THR A 77 5.55 18.65 19.74
N ARG A 78 5.56 17.63 20.60
CA ARG A 78 5.85 17.71 22.04
C ARG A 78 7.22 17.17 22.40
N LYS A 79 8.14 17.14 21.43
CA LYS A 79 9.48 16.54 21.60
C LYS A 79 10.27 17.14 22.77
N ASP A 80 10.09 18.43 23.05
CA ASP A 80 10.78 19.12 24.15
C ASP A 80 10.34 18.63 25.54
N GLU A 81 9.20 17.94 25.65
CA GLU A 81 8.68 17.35 26.91
C GLU A 81 9.15 15.90 27.14
N TRP A 82 9.84 15.29 26.17
CA TRP A 82 10.12 13.85 26.19
C TRP A 82 11.08 13.44 27.29
N ASP A 83 12.13 14.22 27.53
CA ASP A 83 13.13 13.94 28.56
C ASP A 83 12.49 13.91 29.96
N ASP A 84 11.63 14.89 30.26
CA ASP A 84 10.88 14.97 31.52
C ASP A 84 9.90 13.79 31.68
N ALA A 85 9.35 13.28 30.58
CA ALA A 85 8.47 12.11 30.54
C ALA A 85 9.21 10.76 30.50
N GLY A 86 10.54 10.75 30.38
CA GLY A 86 11.35 9.53 30.24
C GLY A 86 11.22 8.83 28.88
N ILE A 87 10.76 9.54 27.84
CA ILE A 87 10.59 9.01 26.48
C ILE A 87 11.91 9.18 25.72
N LYS A 88 12.53 8.08 25.28
CA LYS A 88 13.79 8.13 24.51
C LYS A 88 13.57 8.32 23.01
N THR A 89 12.67 7.53 22.44
CA THR A 89 12.37 7.51 21.01
C THR A 89 10.91 7.20 20.77
N VAL A 90 10.39 7.67 19.64
CA VAL A 90 9.05 7.34 19.13
C VAL A 90 9.19 7.03 17.64
N THR A 91 8.72 5.87 17.21
CA THR A 91 8.85 5.37 15.83
C THR A 91 7.52 4.86 15.34
N ALA A 92 7.05 5.36 14.19
CA ALA A 92 5.89 4.81 13.48
C ALA A 92 6.29 3.55 12.69
N ILE A 93 5.41 2.56 12.62
CA ILE A 93 5.61 1.31 11.88
C ILE A 93 4.32 0.88 11.18
N GLY A 94 4.44 0.06 10.13
CA GLY A 94 3.31 -0.46 9.39
C GLY A 94 2.54 0.62 8.63
N ASP A 95 1.22 0.42 8.51
CA ASP A 95 0.39 1.25 7.62
C ASP A 95 0.24 2.71 8.09
N CYS A 96 0.47 3.02 9.37
CA CYS A 96 0.51 4.42 9.82
C CYS A 96 1.77 5.16 9.38
N LEU A 97 2.82 4.43 8.96
CA LEU A 97 4.01 5.01 8.33
C LEU A 97 3.87 5.01 6.81
N ALA A 98 3.51 3.86 6.23
CA ALA A 98 3.35 3.69 4.79
C ALA A 98 2.42 2.50 4.49
N PRO A 99 1.15 2.73 4.07
CA PRO A 99 0.20 1.68 3.77
C PRO A 99 0.71 0.68 2.72
N ALA A 100 0.77 -0.60 3.08
CA ALA A 100 1.30 -1.65 2.21
C ALA A 100 0.60 -3.01 2.44
N THR A 101 1.16 -4.10 1.94
CA THR A 101 0.62 -5.44 2.21
C THR A 101 0.75 -5.79 3.69
N ILE A 102 -0.06 -6.74 4.16
CA ILE A 102 0.02 -7.25 5.54
C ILE A 102 1.44 -7.75 5.86
N ALA A 103 2.14 -8.35 4.89
CA ALA A 103 3.51 -8.81 5.04
C ALA A 103 4.47 -7.66 5.39
N ILE A 104 4.28 -6.47 4.82
CA ILE A 104 5.10 -5.28 5.13
C ILE A 104 4.80 -4.76 6.53
N ALA A 105 3.53 -4.74 6.95
CA ALA A 105 3.18 -4.37 8.32
C ALA A 105 3.82 -5.33 9.35
N VAL A 106 3.71 -6.64 9.12
CA VAL A 106 4.36 -7.67 9.96
C VAL A 106 5.88 -7.51 9.97
N HIS A 107 6.49 -7.33 8.80
CA HIS A 107 7.93 -7.12 8.67
C HIS A 107 8.38 -5.88 9.46
N SER A 108 7.70 -4.73 9.29
CA SER A 108 8.07 -3.48 9.97
C SER A 108 8.05 -3.61 11.50
N GLY A 109 7.08 -4.34 12.06
CA GLY A 109 7.04 -4.62 13.49
C GLY A 109 8.18 -5.54 13.95
N HIS A 110 8.49 -6.57 13.16
CA HIS A 110 9.61 -7.47 13.45
C HIS A 110 10.95 -6.74 13.37
N GLU A 111 11.14 -5.92 12.34
CA GLU A 111 12.34 -5.11 12.12
C GLU A 111 12.57 -4.13 13.27
N TYR A 112 11.53 -3.39 13.68
CA TYR A 112 11.62 -2.48 14.82
C TYR A 112 12.04 -3.22 16.10
N ALA A 113 11.40 -4.34 16.42
CA ALA A 113 11.74 -5.11 17.62
C ALA A 113 13.17 -5.67 17.58
N ARG A 114 13.64 -6.13 16.41
CA ARG A 114 15.00 -6.67 16.23
C ARG A 114 16.09 -5.60 16.33
N ASN A 115 15.75 -4.35 16.05
CA ASN A 115 16.67 -3.24 16.00
C ASN A 115 16.50 -2.25 17.15
N LEU A 116 15.60 -2.53 18.10
CA LEU A 116 15.47 -1.74 19.31
C LEU A 116 16.81 -1.75 20.06
N GLU A 117 17.24 -0.57 20.51
CA GLU A 117 18.54 -0.31 21.15
C GLU A 117 19.79 -0.48 20.27
N LYS A 118 19.65 -0.86 19.00
CA LYS A 118 20.77 -0.84 18.05
C LYS A 118 21.02 0.57 17.53
N SER A 119 22.28 0.86 17.23
CA SER A 119 22.63 2.01 16.41
C SER A 119 22.05 1.88 14.99
N PRO A 120 21.82 3.01 14.29
CA PRO A 120 21.43 2.99 12.88
C PRO A 120 22.41 2.21 12.00
N GLU A 121 23.72 2.25 12.30
CA GLU A 121 24.71 1.47 11.57
C GLU A 121 24.48 -0.03 11.76
N GLU A 122 24.29 -0.51 12.98
CA GLU A 122 24.02 -1.92 13.28
C GLU A 122 22.70 -2.43 12.70
N ALA A 123 21.68 -1.56 12.63
CA ALA A 123 20.38 -1.90 12.06
C ALA A 123 20.40 -2.01 10.52
N ALA A 124 21.31 -1.28 9.86
CA ALA A 124 21.39 -1.23 8.40
C ALA A 124 22.13 -2.44 7.76
N PHE A 125 22.86 -3.23 8.54
CA PHE A 125 23.62 -4.37 8.01
C PHE A 125 22.76 -5.63 7.85
N PHE A 126 22.65 -6.09 6.60
CA PHE A 126 22.24 -7.46 6.29
C PHE A 126 23.39 -8.20 5.60
N ARG A 127 23.59 -9.47 5.97
CA ARG A 127 24.59 -10.31 5.31
C ARG A 127 24.10 -10.62 3.90
N ARG A 128 24.94 -10.33 2.90
CA ARG A 128 24.74 -10.72 1.52
C ARG A 128 25.94 -11.54 1.08
N GLU A 129 25.71 -12.68 0.45
CA GLU A 129 26.79 -13.40 -0.21
C GLU A 129 27.39 -12.51 -1.30
N LEU A 130 28.71 -12.34 -1.28
CA LEU A 130 29.42 -11.75 -2.40
C LEU A 130 29.65 -12.89 -3.41
N GLY A 131 29.23 -12.69 -4.65
CA GLY A 131 29.51 -13.66 -5.71
C GLY A 131 31.00 -13.96 -5.77
N PHE A 132 31.37 -15.21 -6.06
CA PHE A 132 32.78 -15.62 -6.18
C PHE A 132 33.51 -14.72 -7.19
N GLY A 133 34.42 -13.86 -6.69
CA GLY A 133 35.25 -12.98 -7.54
C GLY A 133 35.51 -11.55 -7.04
N GLY A 134 35.47 -11.29 -5.73
CA GLY A 134 36.01 -10.05 -5.16
C GLY A 134 37.30 -10.33 -4.42
N GLU A 135 38.42 -10.28 -5.16
CA GLU A 135 39.84 -10.53 -4.79
C GLU A 135 40.15 -11.73 -3.87
#